data_AF-A0AAV7Y239-F1
#
_entry.id   AF-A0AAV7Y239-F1
#
_cell.length_a   1.000
_cell.length_b   1.000
_cell.length_c   1.000
_cell.angle_alpha   90.00
_cell.angle_beta   90.00
_cell.angle_gamma   90.00
#
_symmetry.space_group_name_H-M   'P 1'
#
loop_
_entity.id
_entity.type
_entity.pdbx_description
1 polymer ?
#
loop_
_entity_poly.entity_id
_entity_poly.type
_entity_poly.pdbx_seq_one_letter_code
_entity_poly.pdbx_strand_id
1 'polypeptide(L)'
;MNQVYVYGRGDELPENIMRINVTSRSKDELGRSFSPFLLGPLKIYPFNGSDHFECNLFENAWQYLKVYDKYSEKSSYLKWLQTGCESKKAHRFPMGRGAKPMYSLWKGERLKYIEARFKIYAPLYAWCIENCAQESYQKLQKLFKKHKKIALFDYDGYNYINAGLSLNQVIYNHKRKMGHAFVLAMMLTNNRVWEKDFDDRKIFFQSVPRSRITRKRKHPETKKKKEKKKVKVKEKEKEKEKEKRKRKRKRKRKKEKEKKKKRERKRRKKKKKEKEKEKKRKRSNKNKKD
;
A
#
# COMPACT_ATOMS: atom_id res chain seq x y z
N MET A 1 -9.83 5.08 -34.17
CA MET A 1 -10.11 3.95 -33.27
C MET A 1 -9.81 4.33 -31.84
N ASN A 2 -10.74 4.04 -30.91
CA ASN A 2 -10.51 4.23 -29.47
C ASN A 2 -9.69 3.05 -28.94
N GLN A 3 -8.63 3.28 -28.17
CA GLN A 3 -7.75 2.23 -27.69
C GLN A 3 -7.20 2.52 -26.29
N VAL A 4 -7.28 1.54 -25.40
CA VAL A 4 -6.71 1.62 -24.05
C VAL A 4 -5.55 0.63 -23.95
N TYR A 5 -4.36 1.17 -23.67
CA TYR A 5 -3.18 0.39 -23.35
C TYR A 5 -3.14 0.20 -21.84
N VAL A 6 -2.72 -0.99 -21.40
CA VAL A 6 -2.29 -1.22 -20.02
C VAL A 6 -0.82 -1.50 -20.07
N TYR A 7 -0.04 -0.95 -19.15
CA TYR A 7 1.40 -1.12 -19.21
C TYR A 7 2.04 -1.24 -17.83
N GLY A 8 3.11 -2.01 -17.79
CA GLY A 8 3.95 -2.24 -16.64
C GLY A 8 5.25 -1.45 -16.69
N ARG A 9 6.12 -1.76 -15.72
CA ARG A 9 7.46 -1.19 -15.70
C ARG A 9 8.29 -1.75 -16.85
N GLY A 10 8.62 -0.86 -17.78
CA GLY A 10 9.55 -1.14 -18.87
C GLY A 10 8.88 -1.58 -20.18
N ASP A 11 7.56 -1.55 -20.23
CA ASP A 11 6.84 -1.73 -21.48
C ASP A 11 7.07 -0.52 -22.40
N GLU A 12 7.21 -0.82 -23.67
CA GLU A 12 7.21 0.18 -24.73
C GLU A 12 5.77 0.54 -25.09
N LEU A 13 5.57 1.82 -25.36
CA LEU A 13 4.29 2.40 -25.71
C LEU A 13 4.48 3.27 -26.95
N PRO A 14 3.43 3.45 -27.77
CA PRO A 14 3.45 4.43 -28.84
C PRO A 14 3.86 5.82 -28.33
N GLU A 15 4.52 6.58 -29.20
CA GLU A 15 4.82 7.98 -28.94
C GLU A 15 3.53 8.79 -28.74
N ASN A 16 3.63 9.90 -28.00
CA ASN A 16 2.54 10.85 -27.77
C ASN A 16 1.26 10.28 -27.13
N ILE A 17 1.32 9.09 -26.51
CA ILE A 17 0.18 8.54 -25.77
C ILE A 17 0.04 9.19 -24.39
N MET A 18 -1.19 9.57 -24.02
CA MET A 18 -1.49 10.05 -22.67
C MET A 18 -1.32 8.91 -21.66
N ARG A 19 -0.45 9.13 -20.68
CA ARG A 19 -0.13 8.14 -19.63
C ARG A 19 -0.78 8.53 -18.31
N ILE A 20 -1.52 7.61 -17.72
CA ILE A 20 -2.22 7.82 -16.45
C ILE A 20 -1.72 6.76 -15.47
N ASN A 21 -1.18 7.21 -14.34
CA ASN A 21 -0.76 6.30 -13.27
C ASN A 21 -1.94 6.01 -12.35
N VAL A 22 -2.52 4.81 -12.44
CA VAL A 22 -3.72 4.44 -11.69
C VAL A 22 -3.41 3.77 -10.35
N THR A 23 -2.17 3.87 -9.86
CA THR A 23 -1.74 3.22 -8.61
C THR A 23 -1.81 4.17 -7.41
N SER A 24 -1.81 3.63 -6.19
CA SER A 24 -1.68 4.41 -4.95
C SER A 24 -0.43 5.29 -4.87
N ARG A 25 0.56 5.06 -5.74
CA ARG A 25 1.78 5.88 -5.84
C ARG A 25 1.70 6.97 -6.90
N SER A 26 0.54 7.16 -7.53
CA SER A 26 0.32 8.30 -8.41
C SER A 26 0.49 9.60 -7.63
N LYS A 27 1.10 10.58 -8.28
CA LYS A 27 1.12 11.97 -7.80
C LYS A 27 -0.13 12.73 -8.20
N ASP A 28 -0.78 12.25 -9.26
CA ASP A 28 -2.02 12.78 -9.78
C ASP A 28 -3.20 12.17 -9.01
N GLU A 29 -4.10 13.04 -8.54
CA GLU A 29 -5.24 12.64 -7.71
C GLU A 29 -6.23 11.77 -8.46
N LEU A 30 -6.52 12.13 -9.72
CA LEU A 30 -7.39 11.35 -10.60
C LEU A 30 -6.87 9.93 -10.76
N GLY A 31 -5.58 9.75 -11.06
CA GLY A 31 -5.00 8.42 -11.15
C GLY A 31 -5.02 7.67 -9.81
N ARG A 32 -4.77 8.37 -8.70
CA ARG A 32 -4.70 7.77 -7.36
C ARG A 32 -6.05 7.23 -6.89
N SER A 33 -7.17 7.88 -7.24
CA SER A 33 -8.52 7.48 -6.82
C SER A 33 -8.94 6.10 -7.33
N PHE A 34 -8.32 5.62 -8.40
CA PHE A 34 -8.58 4.28 -8.95
C PHE A 34 -7.82 3.15 -8.25
N SER A 35 -7.00 3.46 -7.24
CA SER A 35 -6.16 2.47 -6.59
C SER A 35 -6.98 1.49 -5.72
N PRO A 36 -6.81 0.16 -5.88
CA PRO A 36 -7.39 -0.87 -4.99
C PRO A 36 -7.15 -0.64 -3.49
N PHE A 37 -6.08 0.08 -3.15
CA PHE A 37 -5.67 0.36 -1.77
C PHE A 37 -6.44 1.53 -1.13
N LEU A 38 -7.25 2.24 -1.91
CA LEU A 38 -7.99 3.44 -1.50
C LEU A 38 -9.48 3.33 -1.82
N LEU A 39 -9.88 2.42 -2.70
CA LEU A 39 -11.29 2.15 -3.01
C LEU A 39 -11.98 1.43 -1.86
N GLY A 40 -13.21 1.83 -1.56
CA GLY A 40 -14.04 1.33 -0.47
C GLY A 40 -14.83 2.48 0.18
N PRO A 41 -15.68 2.20 1.17
CA PRO A 41 -16.02 0.87 1.69
C PRO A 41 -16.87 0.05 0.70
N LEU A 42 -16.99 -1.26 0.93
CA LEU A 42 -17.77 -2.18 0.10
C LEU A 42 -18.30 -3.37 0.92
N LYS A 43 -19.38 -3.98 0.45
CA LYS A 43 -19.96 -5.21 1.02
C LYS A 43 -19.52 -6.44 0.23
N ILE A 44 -19.21 -7.52 0.94
CA ILE A 44 -18.91 -8.83 0.35
C ILE A 44 -19.79 -9.93 0.93
N TYR A 45 -20.08 -10.94 0.10
CA TYR A 45 -20.99 -12.04 0.41
C TYR A 45 -20.26 -13.37 0.22
N PRO A 46 -19.38 -13.77 1.16
CA PRO A 46 -18.57 -14.98 1.03
C PRO A 46 -19.39 -16.28 1.16
N PHE A 47 -20.56 -16.24 1.81
CA PHE A 47 -21.42 -17.40 2.03
C PHE A 47 -22.75 -17.26 1.26
N ASN A 48 -23.50 -18.35 1.15
CA ASN A 48 -24.88 -18.31 0.65
C ASN A 48 -25.78 -17.59 1.66
N GLY A 49 -26.70 -16.77 1.17
CA GLY A 49 -27.65 -16.02 1.99
C GLY A 49 -27.35 -14.52 2.05
N SER A 50 -27.90 -13.87 3.08
CA SER A 50 -27.85 -12.41 3.29
C SER A 50 -26.67 -11.95 4.17
N ASP A 51 -25.91 -12.89 4.73
CA ASP A 51 -24.73 -12.58 5.55
C ASP A 51 -23.67 -11.87 4.71
N HIS A 52 -23.24 -10.70 5.19
CA HIS A 52 -22.25 -9.88 4.52
C HIS A 52 -21.21 -9.34 5.49
N PHE A 53 -20.05 -8.99 4.92
CA PHE A 53 -18.99 -8.30 5.62
C PHE A 53 -18.79 -6.93 5.00
N GLU A 54 -18.65 -5.91 5.83
CA GLU A 54 -18.28 -4.56 5.39
C GLU A 54 -16.77 -4.42 5.44
N CYS A 55 -16.16 -4.24 4.27
CA CYS A 55 -14.71 -4.09 4.15
C CYS A 55 -14.40 -2.62 3.86
N ASN A 56 -13.48 -2.06 4.64
CA ASN A 56 -13.07 -0.66 4.49
C ASN A 56 -12.36 -0.40 3.16
N LEU A 57 -11.67 -1.41 2.62
CA LEU A 57 -10.85 -1.28 1.42
C LEU A 57 -11.00 -2.50 0.50
N PHE A 58 -11.09 -2.25 -0.81
CA PHE A 58 -11.19 -3.29 -1.84
C PHE A 58 -10.02 -4.28 -1.78
N GLU A 59 -8.77 -3.80 -1.60
CA GLU A 59 -7.61 -4.69 -1.48
C GLU A 59 -7.79 -5.67 -0.31
N ASN A 60 -8.38 -5.24 0.80
CA ASN A 60 -8.63 -6.12 1.94
C ASN A 60 -9.73 -7.13 1.63
N ALA A 61 -10.84 -6.71 1.04
CA ALA A 61 -11.88 -7.62 0.57
C ALA A 61 -11.28 -8.72 -0.33
N TRP A 62 -10.50 -8.34 -1.35
CA TRP A 62 -9.88 -9.30 -2.26
C TRP A 62 -8.90 -10.27 -1.58
N GLN A 63 -8.10 -9.78 -0.63
CA GLN A 63 -7.03 -10.58 -0.04
C GLN A 63 -7.55 -11.52 1.04
N TYR A 64 -8.58 -11.12 1.78
CA TYR A 64 -9.12 -11.89 2.89
C TYR A 64 -10.23 -12.86 2.49
N LEU A 65 -10.82 -12.71 1.29
CA LEU A 65 -11.64 -13.77 0.67
C LEU A 65 -10.84 -15.03 0.29
N LYS A 66 -9.50 -14.97 0.35
CA LYS A 66 -8.63 -16.11 0.09
C LYS A 66 -8.50 -16.96 1.35
N VAL A 67 -8.73 -18.25 1.19
CA VAL A 67 -8.55 -19.25 2.25
C VAL A 67 -7.16 -19.84 2.14
N TYR A 68 -6.46 -19.87 3.27
CA TYR A 68 -5.16 -20.54 3.42
C TYR A 68 -5.32 -21.72 4.35
N ASP A 69 -4.40 -22.68 4.28
CA ASP A 69 -4.44 -23.93 5.05
C ASP A 69 -4.68 -23.72 6.56
N LYS A 70 -3.96 -22.79 7.19
CA LYS A 70 -4.15 -22.45 8.63
C LYS A 70 -5.50 -21.78 8.98
N TYR A 71 -6.30 -21.44 7.97
CA TYR A 71 -7.64 -20.87 8.09
C TYR A 71 -8.68 -21.75 7.39
N SER A 72 -8.41 -23.06 7.24
CA SER A 72 -9.37 -24.02 6.66
C SER A 72 -10.64 -24.17 7.50
N GLU A 73 -10.49 -24.09 8.82
CA GLU A 73 -11.58 -24.13 9.79
C GLU A 73 -12.48 -22.88 9.72
N LYS A 74 -13.80 -23.09 9.66
CA LYS A 74 -14.79 -22.00 9.45
C LYS A 74 -14.65 -20.88 10.48
N SER A 75 -14.52 -21.21 11.76
CA SER A 75 -14.39 -20.22 12.84
C SER A 75 -13.10 -19.39 12.74
N SER A 76 -12.00 -20.03 12.32
CA SER A 76 -10.71 -19.39 12.08
C SER A 76 -10.77 -18.47 10.86
N TYR A 77 -11.41 -18.93 9.77
CA TYR A 77 -11.63 -18.15 8.57
C TYR A 77 -12.49 -16.91 8.80
N LEU A 78 -13.58 -17.02 9.57
CA LEU A 78 -14.45 -15.89 9.90
C LEU A 78 -13.67 -14.78 10.65
N LYS A 79 -12.86 -15.15 11.63
CA LYS A 79 -11.98 -14.21 12.35
C LYS A 79 -10.95 -13.57 11.42
N TRP A 80 -10.36 -14.36 10.53
CA TRP A 80 -9.45 -13.89 9.50
C TRP A 80 -10.12 -12.83 8.61
N LEU A 81 -11.28 -13.16 8.06
CA LEU A 81 -12.04 -12.28 7.16
C LEU A 81 -12.44 -10.97 7.83
N GLN A 82 -13.01 -11.05 9.04
CA GLN A 82 -13.41 -9.88 9.84
C GLN A 82 -12.22 -8.93 10.07
N THR A 83 -11.09 -9.48 10.53
CA THR A 83 -9.87 -8.70 10.79
C THR A 83 -9.40 -7.95 9.55
N GLY A 84 -9.49 -8.58 8.38
CA GLY A 84 -9.13 -7.96 7.12
C GLY A 84 -10.04 -6.81 6.73
N CYS A 85 -11.35 -7.06 6.78
CA CYS A 85 -12.38 -6.11 6.35
C CYS A 85 -12.43 -4.86 7.25
N GLU A 86 -12.25 -5.02 8.57
CA GLU A 86 -12.17 -3.90 9.51
C GLU A 86 -10.86 -3.10 9.39
N SER A 87 -9.84 -3.61 8.71
CA SER A 87 -8.55 -2.91 8.65
C SER A 87 -8.61 -1.66 7.79
N LYS A 88 -8.24 -0.51 8.37
CA LYS A 88 -8.10 0.79 7.66
C LYS A 88 -6.88 0.87 6.74
N LYS A 89 -6.04 -0.16 6.72
CA LYS A 89 -4.83 -0.23 5.90
C LYS A 89 -4.96 -1.36 4.89
N ALA A 90 -4.61 -1.09 3.64
CA ALA A 90 -4.57 -2.11 2.60
C ALA A 90 -3.44 -3.12 2.83
N HIS A 91 -3.77 -4.42 2.83
CA HIS A 91 -2.82 -5.52 3.02
C HIS A 91 -2.63 -6.31 1.73
N ARG A 92 -1.61 -5.96 0.94
CA ARG A 92 -1.32 -6.68 -0.33
C ARG A 92 -0.95 -8.16 -0.14
N PHE A 93 -0.33 -8.47 1.00
CA PHE A 93 0.21 -9.79 1.30
C PHE A 93 0.01 -10.08 2.80
N PRO A 94 -1.23 -10.30 3.26
CA PRO A 94 -1.50 -10.47 4.69
C PRO A 94 -0.87 -11.77 5.23
N MET A 95 -0.61 -12.75 4.34
CA MET A 95 0.12 -13.98 4.62
C MET A 95 1.61 -13.94 4.23
N GLY A 96 2.15 -12.78 3.87
CA GLY A 96 3.51 -12.65 3.34
C GLY A 96 3.60 -12.95 1.83
N ARG A 97 4.74 -12.57 1.23
CA ARG A 97 4.97 -12.74 -0.20
C ARG A 97 5.22 -14.22 -0.52
N GLY A 98 4.50 -14.75 -1.52
CA GLY A 98 4.69 -16.13 -1.98
C GLY A 98 3.76 -17.14 -1.33
N ALA A 99 3.01 -16.74 -0.30
CA ALA A 99 1.94 -17.56 0.24
C ALA A 99 0.92 -17.91 -0.85
N LYS A 100 0.55 -19.20 -0.93
CA LYS A 100 -0.40 -19.72 -1.90
C LYS A 100 -1.72 -20.02 -1.18
N PRO A 101 -2.82 -19.34 -1.54
CA PRO A 101 -4.13 -19.72 -1.02
C PRO A 101 -4.58 -21.05 -1.63
N MET A 102 -5.43 -21.79 -0.90
CA MET A 102 -6.06 -23.00 -1.41
C MET A 102 -7.14 -22.66 -2.45
N TYR A 103 -7.97 -21.66 -2.14
CA TYR A 103 -9.04 -21.15 -2.98
C TYR A 103 -9.46 -19.75 -2.52
N SER A 104 -10.35 -19.10 -3.27
CA SER A 104 -11.12 -17.95 -2.78
C SER A 104 -12.56 -18.39 -2.49
N LEU A 105 -13.12 -18.00 -1.35
CA LEU A 105 -14.50 -18.32 -0.99
C LEU A 105 -15.44 -17.20 -1.47
N TRP A 106 -16.48 -17.53 -2.21
CA TRP A 106 -17.48 -16.57 -2.67
C TRP A 106 -18.83 -17.21 -2.82
N LYS A 107 -19.88 -16.66 -2.20
CA LYS A 107 -21.24 -17.24 -2.22
C LYS A 107 -21.22 -18.75 -1.97
N GLY A 108 -20.51 -19.20 -0.94
CA GLY A 108 -20.36 -20.62 -0.60
C GLY A 108 -19.48 -21.46 -1.54
N GLU A 109 -19.07 -20.94 -2.70
CA GLU A 109 -18.23 -21.64 -3.67
C GLU A 109 -16.74 -21.49 -3.38
N ARG A 110 -15.98 -22.56 -3.64
CA ARG A 110 -14.51 -22.58 -3.56
C ARG A 110 -13.92 -22.34 -4.95
N LEU A 111 -13.51 -21.11 -5.23
CA LEU A 111 -13.05 -20.70 -6.56
C LEU A 111 -11.54 -20.84 -6.72
N LYS A 112 -11.12 -21.38 -7.87
CA LYS A 112 -9.71 -21.33 -8.30
C LYS A 112 -9.32 -19.90 -8.65
N TYR A 113 -8.02 -19.64 -8.77
CA TYR A 113 -7.52 -18.27 -8.93
C TYR A 113 -8.06 -17.51 -10.15
N ILE A 114 -8.17 -18.14 -11.31
CA ILE A 114 -8.67 -17.48 -12.54
C ILE A 114 -10.17 -17.24 -12.45
N GLU A 115 -10.92 -18.24 -11.99
CA GLU A 115 -12.35 -18.10 -11.71
C GLU A 115 -12.64 -17.00 -10.68
N ALA A 116 -11.86 -16.91 -9.61
CA ALA A 116 -11.96 -15.86 -8.60
C ALA A 116 -11.70 -14.45 -9.17
N ARG A 117 -10.83 -14.31 -10.19
CA ARG A 117 -10.67 -13.00 -10.86
C ARG A 117 -11.96 -12.58 -11.57
N PHE A 118 -12.62 -13.55 -12.18
CA PHE A 118 -13.79 -13.38 -13.01
C PHE A 118 -15.04 -13.15 -12.14
N LYS A 119 -15.31 -14.02 -11.17
CA LYS A 119 -16.49 -13.96 -10.30
C LYS A 119 -16.38 -12.97 -9.13
N ILE A 120 -15.16 -12.62 -8.70
CA ILE A 120 -14.93 -11.73 -7.54
C ILE A 120 -14.20 -10.45 -7.95
N TYR A 121 -12.93 -10.56 -8.36
CA TYR A 121 -12.04 -9.40 -8.42
C TYR A 121 -12.54 -8.32 -9.38
N ALA A 122 -12.83 -8.70 -10.63
CA ALA A 122 -13.25 -7.76 -11.66
C ALA A 122 -14.61 -7.12 -11.38
N PRO A 123 -15.69 -7.88 -11.08
CA PRO A 123 -16.99 -7.27 -10.77
C PRO A 123 -16.94 -6.41 -9.51
N LEU A 124 -16.26 -6.86 -8.46
CA LEU A 124 -16.17 -6.11 -7.21
C LEU A 124 -15.34 -4.82 -7.38
N TYR A 125 -14.29 -4.85 -8.19
CA TYR A 125 -13.50 -3.66 -8.51
C TYR A 125 -14.32 -2.67 -9.34
N ALA A 126 -15.02 -3.16 -10.38
CA ALA A 126 -15.88 -2.33 -11.21
C ALA A 126 -16.99 -1.66 -10.38
N TRP A 127 -17.61 -2.41 -9.46
CA TRP A 127 -18.56 -1.87 -8.50
C TRP A 127 -17.94 -0.74 -7.66
N CYS A 128 -16.72 -0.92 -7.13
CA CYS A 128 -16.04 0.15 -6.39
C CYS A 128 -15.75 1.38 -7.27
N ILE A 129 -15.46 1.21 -8.56
CA ILE A 129 -15.28 2.35 -9.45
C ILE A 129 -16.58 3.12 -9.62
N GLU A 130 -17.69 2.41 -9.83
CA GLU A 130 -19.01 3.00 -10.07
C GLU A 130 -19.64 3.65 -8.84
N ASN A 131 -19.30 3.16 -7.64
CA ASN A 131 -19.92 3.60 -6.40
C ASN A 131 -19.00 4.47 -5.54
N CYS A 132 -17.68 4.24 -5.58
CA CYS A 132 -16.72 4.94 -4.73
C CYS A 132 -15.83 5.95 -5.49
N ALA A 133 -15.67 5.79 -6.81
CA ALA A 133 -14.79 6.64 -7.62
C ALA A 133 -15.47 7.18 -8.89
N GLN A 134 -16.80 7.31 -8.87
CA GLN A 134 -17.61 7.60 -10.05
C GLN A 134 -17.22 8.91 -10.74
N GLU A 135 -17.01 9.98 -9.97
CA GLU A 135 -16.60 11.27 -10.52
C GLU A 135 -15.24 11.21 -11.22
N SER A 136 -14.30 10.48 -10.60
CA SER A 136 -12.98 10.25 -11.20
C SER A 136 -13.12 9.43 -12.48
N TYR A 137 -13.97 8.40 -12.46
CA TYR A 137 -14.20 7.57 -13.62
C TYR A 137 -14.80 8.36 -14.79
N GLN A 138 -15.78 9.24 -14.54
CA GLN A 138 -16.32 10.14 -15.56
C GLN A 138 -15.25 11.07 -16.14
N LYS A 139 -14.35 11.61 -15.31
CA LYS A 139 -13.20 12.40 -15.78
C LYS A 139 -12.28 11.57 -16.68
N LEU A 140 -12.00 10.32 -16.31
CA LEU A 140 -11.21 9.40 -17.13
C LEU A 140 -11.90 9.07 -18.47
N GLN A 141 -13.22 8.86 -18.47
CA GLN A 141 -14.00 8.65 -19.69
C GLN A 141 -13.93 9.87 -20.62
N LYS A 142 -14.03 11.10 -20.08
CA LYS A 142 -13.85 12.34 -20.85
C LYS A 142 -12.45 12.43 -21.47
N LEU A 143 -11.40 12.13 -20.71
CA LEU A 143 -10.03 12.07 -21.22
C LEU A 143 -9.88 11.03 -22.32
N PHE A 144 -10.46 9.85 -22.14
CA PHE A 144 -10.44 8.78 -23.14
C PHE A 144 -11.14 9.20 -24.43
N LYS A 145 -12.34 9.80 -24.33
CA LYS A 145 -13.10 10.33 -25.48
C LYS A 145 -12.33 11.40 -26.24
N LYS A 146 -11.62 12.28 -25.51
CA LYS A 146 -10.80 13.37 -26.07
C LYS A 146 -9.56 12.85 -26.78
N HIS A 147 -8.77 12.00 -26.13
CA HIS A 147 -7.46 11.58 -26.66
C HIS A 147 -7.54 10.38 -27.59
N LYS A 148 -8.64 9.61 -27.57
CA LYS A 148 -8.87 8.35 -28.30
C LYS A 148 -7.92 7.22 -27.90
N LYS A 149 -6.68 7.52 -27.53
CA LYS A 149 -5.65 6.58 -27.09
C LYS A 149 -5.10 7.01 -25.72
N ILE A 150 -5.19 6.13 -24.74
CA ILE A 150 -4.60 6.35 -23.40
C ILE A 150 -3.87 5.10 -22.92
N ALA A 151 -2.93 5.27 -21.99
CA ALA A 151 -2.18 4.20 -21.37
C ALA A 151 -2.31 4.24 -19.85
N LEU A 152 -2.80 3.16 -19.25
CA LEU A 152 -2.97 3.00 -17.81
C LEU A 152 -1.80 2.22 -17.21
N PHE A 153 -1.08 2.84 -16.27
CA PHE A 153 0.04 2.19 -15.59
C PHE A 153 -0.41 1.40 -14.37
N ASP A 154 0.06 0.17 -14.27
CA ASP A 154 -0.07 -0.70 -13.10
C ASP A 154 1.21 -1.53 -12.90
N TYR A 155 1.52 -1.88 -11.65
CA TYR A 155 2.65 -2.75 -11.34
C TYR A 155 2.49 -4.17 -11.87
N ASP A 156 1.25 -4.66 -11.95
CA ASP A 156 0.92 -5.95 -12.56
C ASP A 156 0.42 -5.78 -14.02
N GLY A 157 0.45 -4.55 -14.54
CA GLY A 157 0.13 -4.23 -15.92
C GLY A 157 1.17 -4.76 -16.91
N TYR A 158 0.71 -4.98 -18.14
CA TYR A 158 1.58 -5.25 -19.28
C TYR A 158 0.88 -4.88 -20.59
N ASN A 159 1.66 -4.52 -21.62
CA ASN A 159 1.13 -4.19 -22.95
C ASN A 159 0.54 -5.44 -23.64
N TYR A 160 -0.73 -5.70 -23.35
CA TYR A 160 -1.47 -6.86 -23.85
C TYR A 160 -1.70 -6.81 -25.36
N ILE A 161 -1.78 -5.62 -25.96
CA ILE A 161 -1.91 -5.42 -27.40
C ILE A 161 -0.65 -5.92 -28.10
N ASN A 162 0.53 -5.50 -27.65
CA ASN A 162 1.80 -5.99 -28.21
C ASN A 162 2.00 -7.49 -27.96
N ALA A 163 1.35 -8.05 -26.93
CA ALA A 163 1.36 -9.48 -26.65
C ALA A 163 0.41 -10.30 -27.53
N GLY A 164 -0.34 -9.66 -28.43
CA GLY A 164 -1.36 -10.31 -29.27
C GLY A 164 -2.55 -10.83 -28.47
N LEU A 165 -2.84 -10.23 -27.31
CA LEU A 165 -3.94 -10.64 -26.45
C LEU A 165 -5.10 -9.64 -26.55
N SER A 166 -6.32 -10.15 -26.49
CA SER A 166 -7.52 -9.38 -26.17
C SER A 166 -7.68 -9.21 -24.66
N LEU A 167 -8.50 -8.25 -24.22
CA LEU A 167 -8.86 -8.11 -22.79
C LEU A 167 -9.54 -9.38 -22.25
N ASN A 168 -10.36 -10.05 -23.06
CA ASN A 168 -10.94 -11.34 -22.71
C ASN A 168 -9.86 -12.39 -22.43
N GLN A 169 -8.86 -12.50 -23.28
CA GLN A 169 -7.73 -13.41 -23.03
C GLN A 169 -6.90 -13.00 -21.80
N VAL A 170 -6.77 -11.71 -21.49
CA VAL A 170 -6.02 -11.26 -20.29
C VAL A 170 -6.60 -11.84 -19.00
N ILE A 171 -7.93 -11.87 -18.84
CA ILE A 171 -8.55 -12.37 -17.60
C ILE A 171 -8.36 -13.89 -17.44
N TYR A 172 -8.40 -14.64 -18.55
CA TYR A 172 -8.22 -16.10 -18.60
C TYR A 172 -6.75 -16.57 -18.61
N ASN A 173 -5.78 -15.67 -18.74
CA ASN A 173 -4.36 -16.07 -18.79
C ASN A 173 -3.85 -16.54 -17.41
N HIS A 174 -3.49 -17.82 -17.31
CA HIS A 174 -2.98 -18.42 -16.08
C HIS A 174 -1.51 -18.06 -15.77
N LYS A 175 -0.68 -17.90 -16.80
CA LYS A 175 0.76 -17.61 -16.65
C LYS A 175 1.05 -16.13 -16.33
N ARG A 176 0.05 -15.25 -16.46
CA ARG A 176 0.20 -13.81 -16.20
C ARG A 176 -0.77 -13.32 -15.13
N LYS A 177 -0.27 -12.42 -14.29
CA LYS A 177 -1.10 -11.66 -13.36
C LYS A 177 -1.78 -10.54 -14.13
N MET A 178 -3.04 -10.28 -13.83
CA MET A 178 -3.71 -9.05 -14.22
C MET A 178 -3.89 -8.20 -12.96
N GLY A 179 -3.58 -6.91 -13.06
CA GLY A 179 -3.93 -5.93 -12.04
C GLY A 179 -5.19 -5.15 -12.41
N HIS A 180 -5.51 -4.13 -11.62
CA HIS A 180 -6.77 -3.38 -11.71
C HIS A 180 -6.86 -2.51 -12.97
N ALA A 181 -5.73 -2.10 -13.55
CA ALA A 181 -5.75 -1.31 -14.79
C ALA A 181 -6.39 -2.05 -15.97
N PHE A 182 -6.37 -3.39 -15.97
CA PHE A 182 -7.07 -4.18 -16.99
C PHE A 182 -8.59 -4.12 -16.83
N VAL A 183 -9.08 -4.13 -15.59
CA VAL A 183 -10.52 -3.98 -15.31
C VAL A 183 -10.98 -2.57 -15.72
N LEU A 184 -10.22 -1.52 -15.42
CA LEU A 184 -10.50 -0.18 -15.94
C LEU A 184 -10.51 -0.12 -17.47
N ALA A 185 -9.55 -0.77 -18.13
CA ALA A 185 -9.51 -0.82 -19.59
C ALA A 185 -10.75 -1.52 -20.17
N MET A 186 -11.20 -2.61 -19.53
CA MET A 186 -12.46 -3.30 -19.86
C MET A 186 -13.67 -2.37 -19.68
N MET A 187 -13.76 -1.64 -18.58
CA MET A 187 -14.86 -0.69 -18.35
C MET A 187 -14.87 0.44 -19.40
N LEU A 188 -13.71 1.03 -19.70
CA LEU A 188 -13.58 2.14 -20.66
C LEU A 188 -13.92 1.73 -22.10
N THR A 189 -13.65 0.47 -22.44
CA THR A 189 -13.93 -0.09 -23.77
C THR A 189 -15.28 -0.79 -23.85
N ASN A 190 -16.09 -0.70 -22.78
CA ASN A 190 -17.37 -1.41 -22.63
C ASN A 190 -17.25 -2.94 -22.89
N ASN A 191 -16.11 -3.53 -22.53
CA ASN A 191 -15.83 -4.96 -22.67
C ASN A 191 -15.79 -5.61 -21.29
N ARG A 192 -16.94 -5.63 -20.62
CA ARG A 192 -17.11 -6.18 -19.26
C ARG A 192 -17.16 -7.70 -19.29
N VAL A 193 -15.99 -8.30 -19.47
CA VAL A 193 -15.84 -9.76 -19.67
C VAL A 193 -16.46 -10.60 -18.56
N TRP A 194 -16.53 -10.06 -17.32
CA TRP A 194 -17.06 -10.73 -16.14
C TRP A 194 -18.60 -10.78 -16.06
N GLU A 195 -19.31 -10.11 -16.98
CA GLU A 195 -20.79 -10.18 -17.05
C GLU A 195 -21.28 -11.39 -17.85
N LYS A 196 -20.36 -12.14 -18.45
CA LYS A 196 -20.62 -13.41 -19.15
C LYS A 196 -20.45 -14.57 -18.18
N ASP A 197 -20.89 -15.76 -18.58
CA ASP A 197 -20.56 -16.96 -17.81
C ASP A 197 -19.06 -17.30 -17.90
N PHE A 198 -18.52 -17.79 -16.79
CA PHE A 198 -17.16 -18.27 -16.71
C PHE A 198 -17.01 -19.58 -17.51
N ASP A 199 -16.00 -19.65 -18.37
CA ASP A 199 -15.72 -20.83 -19.21
C ASP A 199 -14.26 -21.27 -18.98
N ASP A 200 -14.08 -22.37 -18.24
CA ASP A 200 -12.77 -22.88 -17.86
C ASP A 200 -11.95 -23.37 -19.07
N ARG A 201 -12.60 -23.75 -20.17
CA ARG A 201 -11.96 -24.13 -21.44
C ARG A 201 -11.22 -22.96 -22.10
N LYS A 202 -11.57 -21.72 -21.73
CA LYS A 202 -10.87 -20.51 -22.21
C LYS A 202 -9.59 -20.23 -21.42
N ILE A 203 -9.31 -20.95 -20.34
CA ILE A 203 -8.05 -20.81 -19.61
C ILE A 203 -6.90 -21.27 -20.51
N PHE A 204 -5.90 -20.42 -20.65
CA PHE A 204 -4.72 -20.74 -21.45
C PHE A 204 -3.42 -20.29 -20.78
N PHE A 205 -2.31 -20.84 -21.28
CA PHE A 205 -1.00 -20.77 -20.64
C PHE A 205 0.04 -20.06 -21.50
N GLN A 206 -0.35 -18.97 -22.17
CA GLN A 206 0.61 -18.19 -22.95
C GLN A 206 1.48 -17.33 -22.04
N SER A 207 2.79 -17.56 -22.09
CA SER A 207 3.75 -16.64 -21.49
C SER A 207 3.80 -15.36 -22.31
N VAL A 208 3.50 -14.22 -21.69
CA VAL A 208 3.78 -12.91 -22.29
C VAL A 208 5.24 -12.57 -21.94
N PRO A 209 6.16 -12.49 -22.92
CA PRO A 209 7.51 -12.03 -22.64
C PRO A 209 7.40 -10.66 -21.99
N ARG A 210 8.04 -10.47 -20.83
CA ARG A 210 8.29 -9.09 -20.41
C ARG A 210 9.16 -8.51 -21.51
N SER A 211 8.82 -7.34 -22.04
CA SER A 211 9.80 -6.57 -22.80
C SER A 211 11.00 -6.45 -21.86
N ARG A 212 12.01 -7.27 -22.10
CA ARG A 212 13.32 -6.96 -21.56
C ARG A 212 13.60 -5.70 -22.34
N ILE A 213 13.44 -4.55 -21.71
CA ILE A 213 14.31 -3.44 -22.04
C ILE A 213 15.68 -4.08 -21.92
N THR A 214 16.22 -4.54 -23.06
CA THR A 214 17.64 -4.65 -23.24
C THR A 214 18.07 -3.27 -22.81
N ARG A 215 18.58 -3.17 -21.58
CA ARG A 215 19.17 -1.93 -21.10
C ARG A 215 20.31 -1.75 -22.08
N LYS A 216 20.05 -1.08 -23.23
CA LYS A 216 21.09 -0.53 -24.10
C LYS A 216 22.00 0.12 -23.09
N ARG A 217 23.18 -0.48 -22.90
CA ARG A 217 24.10 -0.16 -21.81
C ARG A 217 24.15 1.36 -21.78
N LYS A 218 23.57 1.97 -20.74
CA LYS A 218 23.40 3.42 -20.74
C LYS A 218 24.78 4.02 -20.98
N HIS A 219 24.84 4.95 -21.93
CA HIS A 219 26.04 5.71 -22.28
C HIS A 219 26.87 6.05 -21.01
N PRO A 220 28.21 5.95 -21.06
CA PRO A 220 29.13 6.11 -19.91
C PRO A 220 28.85 7.32 -19.01
N GLU A 221 28.26 8.39 -19.56
CA GLU A 221 27.88 9.61 -18.85
C GLU A 221 26.93 9.40 -17.66
N THR A 222 26.07 8.38 -17.72
CA THR A 222 25.13 8.11 -16.62
C THR A 222 25.80 7.46 -15.40
N LYS A 223 26.99 6.87 -15.55
CA LYS A 223 27.78 6.30 -14.45
C LYS A 223 28.41 7.42 -13.61
N LYS A 224 29.00 8.44 -14.25
CA LYS A 224 29.55 9.64 -13.59
C LYS A 224 28.48 10.41 -12.80
N LYS A 225 27.27 10.58 -13.34
CA LYS A 225 26.15 11.24 -12.61
C LYS A 225 25.70 10.45 -11.37
N LYS A 226 25.73 9.10 -11.42
CA LYS A 226 25.39 8.25 -10.27
C LYS A 226 26.45 8.29 -9.17
N GLU A 227 27.73 8.34 -9.54
CA GLU A 227 28.83 8.49 -8.57
C GLU A 227 28.81 9.84 -7.86
N LYS A 228 28.63 10.95 -8.60
CA LYS A 228 28.45 12.29 -8.00
C LYS A 228 27.26 12.32 -7.02
N LYS A 229 26.15 11.65 -7.37
CA LYS A 229 24.98 11.56 -6.49
C LYS A 229 25.25 10.72 -5.23
N LYS A 230 26.03 9.64 -5.33
CA LYS A 230 26.44 8.83 -4.16
C LYS A 230 27.33 9.60 -3.20
N VAL A 231 28.28 10.39 -3.71
CA VAL A 231 29.15 11.24 -2.86
C VAL A 231 28.31 12.28 -2.10
N LYS A 232 27.41 12.98 -2.80
CA LYS A 232 26.54 14.00 -2.19
C LYS A 232 25.59 13.43 -1.12
N VAL A 233 25.14 12.19 -1.27
CA VAL A 233 24.33 11.49 -0.25
C VAL A 233 25.18 11.14 0.98
N LYS A 234 26.39 10.61 0.78
CA LYS A 234 27.32 10.29 1.89
C LYS A 234 27.70 11.53 2.70
N GLU A 235 27.91 12.68 2.05
CA GLU A 235 28.19 13.94 2.75
C GLU A 235 27.01 14.42 3.60
N LYS A 236 25.79 14.38 3.04
CA LYS A 236 24.58 14.72 3.80
C LYS A 236 24.34 13.80 4.99
N GLU A 237 24.65 12.51 4.87
CA GLU A 237 24.56 11.56 5.99
C GLU A 237 25.59 11.86 7.08
N LYS A 238 26.85 12.15 6.69
CA LYS A 238 27.89 12.58 7.63
C LYS A 238 27.50 13.86 8.37
N GLU A 239 26.89 14.82 7.68
CA GLU A 239 26.43 16.08 8.29
C GLU A 239 25.29 15.85 9.29
N LYS A 240 24.27 15.05 8.91
CA LYS A 240 23.18 14.66 9.82
C LYS A 240 23.70 13.93 11.06
N GLU A 241 24.71 13.07 10.90
CA GLU A 241 25.31 12.36 12.03
C GLU A 241 26.07 13.32 12.97
N LYS A 242 26.84 14.26 12.41
CA LYS A 242 27.51 15.33 13.17
C LYS A 242 26.48 16.15 13.97
N GLU A 243 25.36 16.51 13.37
CA GLU A 243 24.30 17.26 14.04
C GLU A 243 23.65 16.45 15.19
N LYS A 244 23.36 15.17 14.96
CA LYS A 244 22.82 14.24 15.97
C LYS A 244 23.77 14.11 17.17
N ARG A 245 25.09 14.03 16.92
CA ARG A 245 26.12 14.01 17.98
C ARG A 245 26.15 15.33 18.77
N LYS A 246 26.07 16.50 18.09
CA LYS A 246 25.97 17.82 18.75
C LYS A 246 24.73 17.91 19.65
N ARG A 247 23.54 17.48 19.18
CA ARG A 247 22.30 17.46 19.98
C ARG A 247 22.40 16.57 21.22
N LYS A 248 22.98 15.36 21.08
CA LYS A 248 23.24 14.45 22.22
C LYS A 248 24.14 15.08 23.28
N ARG A 249 25.24 15.74 22.87
CA ARG A 249 26.16 16.45 23.80
C ARG A 249 25.45 17.59 24.53
N LYS A 250 24.64 18.41 23.85
CA LYS A 250 23.84 19.48 24.48
C LYS A 250 22.87 18.92 25.53
N ARG A 251 22.15 17.83 25.23
CA ARG A 251 21.24 17.16 26.19
C ARG A 251 21.98 16.62 27.42
N LYS A 252 23.17 16.01 27.24
CA LYS A 252 24.00 15.52 28.35
C LYS A 252 24.42 16.65 29.30
N ARG A 253 24.92 17.77 28.74
CA ARG A 253 25.29 18.97 29.51
C ARG A 253 24.11 19.57 30.29
N LYS A 254 22.90 19.62 29.69
CA LYS A 254 21.69 20.11 30.37
C LYS A 254 21.32 19.25 31.58
N LYS A 255 21.29 17.92 31.40
CA LYS A 255 21.03 16.95 32.50
C LYS A 255 22.06 17.08 33.63
N GLU A 256 23.32 17.31 33.30
CA GLU A 256 24.39 17.49 34.29
C GLU A 256 24.23 18.79 35.09
N LYS A 257 23.90 19.90 34.42
CA LYS A 257 23.55 21.19 35.08
C LYS A 257 22.36 21.03 36.03
N GLU A 258 21.30 20.33 35.61
CA GLU A 258 20.13 20.05 36.45
C GLU A 258 20.48 19.20 37.68
N LYS A 259 21.30 18.14 37.50
CA LYS A 259 21.82 17.34 38.62
C LYS A 259 22.64 18.19 39.61
N LYS A 260 23.50 19.08 39.11
CA LYS A 260 24.29 20.02 39.95
C LYS A 260 23.37 20.95 40.76
N LYS A 261 22.37 21.57 40.12
CA LYS A 261 21.37 22.41 40.79
C LYS A 261 20.57 21.63 41.86
N LYS A 262 20.19 20.38 41.58
CA LYS A 262 19.47 19.52 42.55
C LYS A 262 20.35 19.19 43.77
N ARG A 263 21.64 18.89 43.57
CA ARG A 263 22.61 18.66 44.65
C ARG A 263 22.79 19.92 45.51
N GLU A 264 22.89 21.09 44.89
CA GLU A 264 23.03 22.36 45.60
C GLU A 264 21.79 22.70 46.44
N ARG A 265 20.57 22.52 45.89
CA ARG A 265 19.31 22.67 46.65
C ARG A 265 19.25 21.73 47.85
N LYS A 266 19.68 20.47 47.70
CA LYS A 266 19.76 19.51 48.83
C LYS A 266 20.74 19.98 49.90
N ARG A 267 21.93 20.47 49.52
CA ARG A 267 22.91 21.05 50.46
C ARG A 267 22.35 22.27 51.21
N ARG A 268 21.67 23.19 50.53
CA ARG A 268 21.01 24.35 51.17
C ARG A 268 19.93 23.94 52.16
N LYS A 269 19.09 22.94 51.81
CA LYS A 269 18.07 22.39 52.73
C LYS A 269 18.71 21.73 53.97
N LYS A 270 19.81 20.97 53.80
CA LYS A 270 20.54 20.35 54.92
C LYS A 270 21.10 21.41 55.87
N LYS A 271 21.78 22.43 55.35
CA LYS A 271 22.31 23.57 56.14
C LYS A 271 21.20 24.32 56.91
N LYS A 272 20.03 24.55 56.29
CA LYS A 272 18.88 25.16 56.98
C LYS A 272 18.40 24.33 58.17
N LYS A 273 18.24 23.00 57.98
CA LYS A 273 17.84 22.08 59.05
C LYS A 273 18.86 22.03 60.19
N GLU A 274 20.15 22.05 59.88
CA GLU A 274 21.22 22.10 60.90
C GLU A 274 21.16 23.39 61.73
N LYS A 275 21.00 24.55 61.07
CA LYS A 275 20.81 25.85 61.76
C LYS A 275 19.57 25.88 62.65
N GLU A 276 18.45 25.31 62.20
CA GLU A 276 17.23 25.20 63.02
C GLU A 276 17.44 24.30 64.25
N LYS A 277 18.11 23.15 64.10
CA LYS A 277 18.46 22.26 65.21
C LYS A 277 19.37 22.97 66.22
N GLU A 278 20.36 23.72 65.74
CA GLU A 278 21.27 24.50 66.60
C GLU A 278 20.51 25.59 67.38
N LYS A 279 19.61 26.33 66.72
CA LYS A 279 18.74 27.32 67.38
C LYS A 279 17.86 26.67 68.45
N LYS A 280 17.28 25.49 68.18
CA LYS A 280 16.49 24.74 69.18
C LYS A 280 17.33 24.33 70.39
N ARG A 281 18.56 23.82 70.18
CA ARG A 281 19.50 23.48 71.27
C ARG A 281 19.89 24.69 72.12
N LYS A 282 20.12 25.85 71.49
CA LYS A 282 20.42 27.09 72.20
C LYS A 282 19.24 27.57 73.07
N ARG A 283 18.00 27.43 72.58
CA ARG A 283 16.78 27.74 73.36
C ARG A 283 16.60 26.79 74.54
N SER A 284 16.78 25.47 74.35
CA SER A 284 16.64 24.50 75.44
C SER A 284 17.68 24.67 76.55
N ASN A 285 18.89 25.12 76.21
CA ASN A 285 19.94 25.39 77.22
C ASN A 285 19.70 26.69 77.98
N LYS A 286 19.01 27.68 77.39
CA LYS A 286 18.65 28.92 78.08
C LYS A 286 17.62 28.66 79.18
N ASN A 287 16.56 27.91 78.87
CA ASN A 287 15.51 27.54 79.82
C ASN A 287 15.95 26.59 80.96
N LYS A 288 17.20 26.09 80.95
CA LYS A 288 17.74 25.25 82.04
C LYS A 288 18.60 26.04 83.04
N LYS A 289 18.84 27.33 82.77
CA LYS A 289 19.64 28.23 83.63
C LYS A 289 18.80 29.25 84.39
N ASP A 290 17.51 29.31 84.08
CA ASP A 290 16.48 30.06 84.81
C ASP A 290 15.72 29.08 85.70
#